data_AF-A0A1Q4X3U1-F1
#
_entry.id   AF-A0A1Q4X3U1-F1
#
_cell.length_a   1.000
_cell.length_b   1.000
_cell.length_c   1.000
_cell.angle_alpha   90.00
_cell.angle_beta   90.00
_cell.angle_gamma   90.00
#
_symmetry.space_group_name_H-M   'P 1'
#
loop_
_entity.id
_entity.type
_entity.pdbx_description
1 polymer ?
#
loop_
_entity_poly.entity_id
_entity_poly.type
_entity_poly.pdbx_seq_one_letter_code
_entity_poly.pdbx_strand_id
1 'polypeptide(L)'
;MTTTRSEQGTDTVTTRIVDYYNGRERAWAKAASIASMRLLLSRLRHRAGPSTGTNLGGAMRIVAEMLSDGERGSVVRLMCDQGERYMRNYYDDAWVEQTLKLDLAPYTRALEDSLSTGRWNEPAATAVPAARKA
;
A
#
# COMPACT_ATOMS: atom_id res chain seq x y z
N MET A 1 5.46 6.70 3.74
CA MET A 1 6.43 7.32 4.67
C MET A 1 7.17 8.45 3.96
N THR A 2 6.63 9.66 4.06
CA THR A 2 7.41 10.87 3.78
C THR A 2 8.00 11.26 5.12
N THR A 3 9.31 11.15 5.26
CA THR A 3 9.99 11.63 6.47
C THR A 3 10.28 13.11 6.22
N THR A 4 9.44 13.98 6.76
CA THR A 4 9.68 15.42 6.71
C THR A 4 10.44 15.80 7.97
N ARG A 5 11.65 16.36 7.81
CA ARG A 5 12.33 17.02 8.92
C ARG A 5 11.58 18.31 9.23
N SER A 6 11.15 18.48 10.48
CA SER A 6 10.68 19.77 10.99
C SER A 6 11.80 20.81 10.86
N GLU A 7 11.47 22.01 10.37
CA GLU A 7 12.40 23.16 10.31
C GLU A 7 12.85 23.63 11.72
N GLN A 8 12.21 23.16 12.79
CA GLN A 8 12.46 23.61 14.17
C GLN A 8 13.29 22.64 15.05
N GLY A 9 13.89 21.59 14.47
CA GLY A 9 14.83 20.75 15.21
C GLY A 9 14.22 19.53 15.95
N THR A 10 14.95 18.43 15.79
CA THR A 10 14.99 17.14 16.50
C THR A 10 13.83 16.14 16.51
N ASP A 11 12.57 16.49 16.27
CA ASP A 11 11.51 15.46 16.26
C ASP A 11 11.28 14.82 14.89
N THR A 12 11.52 13.51 14.81
CA THR A 12 11.15 12.71 13.63
C THR A 12 9.64 12.50 13.62
N VAL A 13 8.92 13.26 12.78
CA VAL A 13 7.50 13.03 12.53
C VAL A 13 7.34 11.83 11.60
N THR A 14 6.72 10.77 12.11
CA THR A 14 6.40 9.58 11.31
C THR A 14 4.93 9.64 10.90
N THR A 15 4.67 9.94 9.63
CA THR A 15 3.31 9.82 9.07
C THR A 15 3.00 8.36 8.79
N ARG A 16 1.82 7.92 9.25
CA ARG A 16 1.27 6.60 8.95
C ARG A 16 0.05 6.69 8.09
N ILE A 17 -0.13 5.65 7.31
CA ILE A 17 -1.31 5.43 6.50
C ILE A 17 -2.01 4.24 7.14
N VAL A 18 -3.29 4.41 7.47
CA VAL A 18 -4.12 3.36 8.04
C VAL A 18 -5.39 3.24 7.21
N ASP A 19 -5.95 2.03 7.15
CA ASP A 19 -7.31 1.79 6.71
C ASP A 19 -8.19 1.39 7.90
N TYR A 20 -9.46 1.76 7.84
CA TYR A 20 -10.48 1.40 8.83
C TYR A 20 -11.59 0.63 8.12
N TYR A 21 -11.85 -0.58 8.58
CA TYR A 21 -12.94 -1.40 8.08
C TYR A 21 -13.38 -2.40 9.13
N ASN A 22 -14.70 -2.58 9.28
CA ASN A 22 -15.32 -3.48 10.24
C ASN A 22 -14.71 -3.36 11.67
N GLY A 23 -14.61 -2.12 12.17
CA GLY A 23 -14.10 -1.81 13.51
C GLY A 23 -12.60 -2.01 13.72
N ARG A 24 -11.84 -2.39 12.68
CA ARG A 24 -10.39 -2.62 12.77
C ARG A 24 -9.61 -1.50 12.09
N GLU A 25 -8.59 -1.01 12.79
CA GLU A 25 -7.55 -0.15 12.24
C GLU A 25 -6.39 -1.01 11.77
N ARG A 26 -5.94 -0.82 10.53
CA ARG A 26 -4.78 -1.54 9.97
C ARG A 26 -3.80 -0.57 9.35
N ALA A 27 -2.53 -0.73 9.70
CA ALA A 27 -1.49 0.09 9.13
C ALA A 27 -1.05 -0.40 7.74
N TRP A 28 -0.64 0.54 6.90
CA TRP A 28 -0.13 0.27 5.56
C TRP A 28 1.37 0.54 5.46
N ALA A 29 2.11 -0.50 5.04
CA ALA A 29 3.51 -0.38 4.67
C ALA A 29 3.66 0.39 3.35
N LYS A 30 4.69 1.26 3.27
CA LYS A 30 4.99 2.02 2.05
C LYS A 30 5.30 1.11 0.86
N ALA A 31 6.01 0.01 1.10
CA ALA A 31 6.33 -0.98 0.08
C ALA A 31 5.05 -1.58 -0.54
N ALA A 32 4.04 -1.84 0.27
CA ALA A 32 2.77 -2.36 -0.21
C ALA A 32 2.01 -1.38 -1.10
N SER A 33 2.00 -0.09 -0.74
CA SER A 33 1.40 0.96 -1.58
C SER A 33 2.06 1.00 -2.96
N ILE A 34 3.41 0.94 -3.01
CA ILE A 34 4.16 0.98 -4.27
C ILE A 34 3.97 -0.32 -5.07
N ALA A 35 4.02 -1.48 -4.43
CA ALA A 35 3.74 -2.76 -5.09
C ALA A 35 2.32 -2.78 -5.69
N SER A 36 1.33 -2.28 -4.96
CA SER A 36 -0.06 -2.21 -5.41
C SER A 36 -0.26 -1.28 -6.61
N MET A 37 0.36 -0.09 -6.64
CA MET A 37 0.28 0.78 -7.84
C MET A 37 0.97 0.16 -9.06
N ARG A 38 2.01 -0.66 -8.86
CA ARG A 38 2.68 -1.38 -9.95
C ARG A 38 1.86 -2.57 -10.45
N LEU A 39 1.08 -3.21 -9.58
CA LEU A 39 0.12 -4.24 -9.97
C LEU A 39 -0.95 -3.70 -10.93
N LEU A 40 -1.43 -2.46 -10.74
CA LEU A 40 -2.35 -1.81 -11.70
C LEU A 40 -1.75 -1.74 -13.09
N LEU A 41 -0.46 -1.40 -13.18
CA LEU A 41 0.23 -1.33 -14.46
C LEU A 41 0.38 -2.73 -15.07
N SER A 42 0.80 -3.73 -14.30
CA SER A 42 1.05 -5.07 -14.82
C SER A 42 -0.23 -5.81 -15.24
N ARG A 43 -1.34 -5.61 -14.51
CA ARG A 43 -2.60 -6.35 -14.75
C ARG A 43 -3.63 -5.56 -15.57
N LEU A 44 -3.73 -4.25 -15.35
CA LEU A 44 -4.76 -3.40 -15.97
C LEU A 44 -4.18 -2.37 -16.95
N ARG A 45 -2.86 -2.35 -17.14
CA ARG A 45 -2.15 -1.38 -18.00
C ARG A 45 -2.40 0.08 -17.63
N HIS A 46 -2.78 0.33 -16.37
CA HIS A 46 -3.03 1.67 -15.88
C HIS A 46 -1.92 2.13 -14.92
N ARG A 47 -1.40 3.34 -15.16
CA ARG A 47 -0.36 3.94 -14.31
C ARG A 47 -1.01 4.88 -13.31
N ALA A 48 -0.55 4.87 -12.06
CA ALA A 48 -1.08 5.74 -11.03
C ALA A 48 -0.06 6.04 -9.92
N GLY A 49 -0.39 6.99 -9.05
CA GLY A 49 0.41 7.29 -7.87
C GLY A 49 0.31 6.28 -6.72
N PRO A 50 1.17 6.41 -5.70
CA PRO A 50 1.22 5.50 -4.57
C PRO A 50 -0.02 5.55 -3.68
N SER A 51 -0.76 6.67 -3.62
CA SER A 51 -2.05 6.77 -2.91
C SER A 51 -3.10 5.87 -3.55
N THR A 52 -3.17 5.87 -4.89
CA THR A 52 -3.98 4.94 -5.67
C THR A 52 -3.59 3.49 -5.35
N GLY A 53 -2.30 3.21 -5.16
CA GLY A 53 -1.80 1.91 -4.70
C GLY A 53 -2.30 1.52 -3.30
N THR A 54 -2.22 2.41 -2.31
CA THR A 54 -2.78 2.18 -0.96
C THR A 54 -4.25 1.81 -1.02
N ASN A 55 -5.05 2.59 -1.76
CA ASN A 55 -6.48 2.32 -1.92
C ASN A 55 -6.72 0.92 -2.52
N LEU A 56 -5.75 0.34 -3.26
CA LEU A 56 -5.96 -0.89 -4.03
C LEU A 56 -5.70 -2.06 -3.12
N GLY A 57 -4.55 -2.05 -2.43
CA GLY A 57 -4.28 -3.00 -1.37
C GLY A 57 -5.41 -3.00 -0.34
N GLY A 58 -5.88 -1.81 0.09
CA GLY A 58 -7.01 -1.70 1.02
C GLY A 58 -8.30 -2.33 0.48
N ALA A 59 -8.66 -2.06 -0.77
CA ALA A 59 -9.83 -2.68 -1.40
C ALA A 59 -9.67 -4.21 -1.52
N MET A 60 -8.49 -4.71 -1.89
CA MET A 60 -8.22 -6.15 -1.96
C MET A 60 -8.32 -6.83 -0.60
N ARG A 61 -7.83 -6.19 0.47
CA ARG A 61 -8.02 -6.67 1.86
C ARG A 61 -9.50 -6.77 2.21
N ILE A 62 -10.29 -5.72 1.93
CA ILE A 62 -11.73 -5.71 2.20
C ILE A 62 -12.42 -6.84 1.42
N VAL A 63 -12.12 -7.01 0.13
CA VAL A 63 -12.68 -8.09 -0.68
C VAL A 63 -12.31 -9.47 -0.12
N ALA A 64 -11.06 -9.68 0.31
CA ALA A 64 -10.63 -10.94 0.91
C ALA A 64 -11.37 -11.26 2.21
N GLU A 65 -11.67 -10.24 3.02
CA GLU A 65 -12.46 -10.38 4.24
C GLU A 65 -13.92 -10.67 3.94
N MET A 66 -14.54 -9.93 3.01
CA MET A 66 -15.90 -10.23 2.54
C MET A 66 -16.01 -11.66 2.03
N LEU A 67 -15.03 -12.14 1.26
CA LEU A 67 -15.00 -13.52 0.78
C LEU A 67 -14.87 -14.55 1.93
N SER A 68 -14.05 -14.25 2.93
CA SER A 68 -13.89 -15.10 4.12
C SER A 68 -15.18 -15.18 4.95
N ASP A 69 -15.91 -14.07 5.05
CA ASP A 69 -17.13 -13.96 5.86
C ASP A 69 -18.38 -14.40 5.08
N GLY A 70 -18.24 -14.77 3.80
CA GLY A 70 -19.35 -15.16 2.92
C GLY A 70 -20.24 -13.97 2.50
N GLU A 71 -19.76 -12.75 2.68
CA GLU A 71 -20.47 -11.52 2.33
C GLU A 71 -20.42 -11.26 0.82
N ARG A 72 -21.50 -10.70 0.28
CA ARG A 72 -21.62 -10.33 -1.13
C ARG A 72 -21.85 -8.83 -1.26
N GLY A 73 -21.19 -8.22 -2.23
CA GLY A 73 -21.34 -6.79 -2.52
C GLY A 73 -20.25 -6.30 -3.46
N SER A 74 -20.18 -4.98 -3.61
CA SER A 74 -19.20 -4.29 -4.46
C SER A 74 -18.34 -3.36 -3.62
N VAL A 75 -17.02 -3.43 -3.81
CA VAL A 75 -16.07 -2.50 -3.22
C VAL A 75 -15.67 -1.46 -4.27
N VAL A 76 -15.91 -0.18 -3.96
CA VAL A 76 -15.53 0.95 -4.82
C VAL A 76 -14.33 1.68 -4.21
N ARG A 77 -13.39 2.08 -5.05
CA ARG A 77 -12.16 2.78 -4.67
C ARG A 77 -11.89 3.95 -5.60
N LEU A 78 -11.23 4.98 -5.07
CA LEU A 78 -10.81 6.16 -5.82
C LEU A 78 -9.40 5.98 -6.41
N MET A 79 -9.24 6.45 -7.65
CA MET A 79 -7.94 6.67 -8.29
C MET A 79 -7.66 8.16 -8.26
N CYS A 80 -6.56 8.57 -7.62
CA CYS A 80 -6.35 9.96 -7.25
C CYS A 80 -5.69 10.77 -8.37
N ASP A 81 -4.57 10.28 -8.91
CA ASP A 81 -3.78 10.94 -9.93
C ASP A 81 -3.16 9.96 -10.94
N GLN A 82 -2.77 10.54 -12.08
CA GLN A 82 -2.13 9.83 -13.18
C GLN A 82 -0.67 9.48 -12.86
N GLY A 83 -0.21 8.33 -13.35
CA GLY A 83 1.07 7.74 -12.96
C GLY A 83 2.33 8.36 -13.57
N GLU A 84 2.20 9.19 -14.60
CA GLU A 84 3.32 9.74 -15.40
C GLU A 84 4.34 10.49 -14.54
N ARG A 85 3.87 11.16 -13.48
CA ARG A 85 4.69 11.91 -12.53
C ARG A 85 5.66 11.02 -11.72
N TYR A 86 5.41 9.72 -11.69
CA TYR A 86 6.11 8.77 -10.84
C TYR A 86 7.05 7.82 -11.60
N MET A 87 7.14 7.96 -12.93
CA MET A 87 7.88 7.03 -13.78
C MET A 87 9.38 6.96 -13.48
N ARG A 88 9.97 8.07 -13.01
CA ARG A 88 11.40 8.16 -12.64
C ARG A 88 11.66 7.91 -11.15
N ASN A 89 10.65 7.45 -10.39
CA ASN A 89 10.78 7.15 -8.97
C ASN A 89 10.11 5.83 -8.58
N TYR A 90 8.84 5.83 -8.20
CA TYR A 90 8.14 4.68 -7.66
C TYR A 90 8.00 3.53 -8.66
N TYR A 91 8.16 3.76 -9.96
CA TYR A 91 8.21 2.72 -10.99
C TYR A 91 9.62 2.21 -11.32
N ASP A 92 10.67 2.81 -10.76
CA ASP A 92 12.07 2.42 -10.95
C ASP A 92 12.53 1.59 -9.73
N ASP A 93 12.93 0.34 -9.97
CA ASP A 93 13.43 -0.57 -8.92
C ASP A 93 14.67 -0.03 -8.21
N ALA A 94 15.65 0.44 -8.97
CA ALA A 94 16.89 0.97 -8.41
C ALA A 94 16.61 2.20 -7.56
N TRP A 95 15.72 3.09 -8.01
CA TRP A 95 15.34 4.25 -7.21
C TRP A 95 14.66 3.86 -5.90
N VAL A 96 13.71 2.91 -5.93
CA VAL A 96 13.01 2.44 -4.73
C VAL A 96 13.98 1.81 -3.73
N GLU A 97 14.85 0.92 -4.21
CA GLU A 97 15.84 0.25 -3.36
C GLU A 97 16.84 1.26 -2.79
N GLN A 98 17.42 2.12 -3.63
CA GLN A 98 18.49 3.03 -3.20
C GLN A 98 17.97 4.20 -2.35
N THR A 99 16.83 4.78 -2.70
CA THR A 99 16.29 5.99 -2.05
C THR A 99 15.39 5.66 -0.87
N LEU A 100 14.49 4.68 -1.03
CA LEU A 100 13.50 4.35 0.00
C LEU A 100 13.95 3.20 0.90
N LYS A 101 14.96 2.42 0.50
CA LYS A 101 15.41 1.22 1.23
C LYS A 101 14.26 0.22 1.45
N LEU A 102 13.46 0.00 0.40
CA LEU A 102 12.29 -0.88 0.45
C LEU A 102 12.44 -2.06 -0.50
N ASP A 103 12.08 -3.24 -0.01
CA ASP A 103 11.83 -4.43 -0.82
C ASP A 103 10.32 -4.54 -1.12
N LEU A 104 9.97 -4.57 -2.40
CA LEU A 104 8.59 -4.70 -2.87
C LEU A 104 8.17 -6.15 -3.11
N ALA A 105 9.11 -7.10 -3.17
CA ALA A 105 8.84 -8.48 -3.59
C ALA A 105 7.86 -9.23 -2.67
N PRO A 106 7.91 -9.10 -1.32
CA PRO A 106 6.94 -9.77 -0.45
C PRO A 106 5.50 -9.30 -0.70
N TYR A 107 5.32 -8.00 -0.90
CA TYR A 107 4.00 -7.42 -1.18
C TYR A 107 3.52 -7.72 -2.60
N THR A 108 4.42 -7.73 -3.58
CA THR A 108 4.10 -8.12 -4.95
C THR A 108 3.56 -9.54 -4.98
N ARG A 109 4.25 -10.50 -4.32
CA ARG A 109 3.78 -11.89 -4.21
C ARG A 109 2.41 -11.99 -3.52
N ALA A 110 2.23 -11.35 -2.37
CA ALA A 110 0.95 -11.38 -1.65
C ALA A 110 -0.22 -10.83 -2.49
N LEU A 111 0.03 -9.77 -3.27
CA LEU A 111 -0.97 -9.22 -4.19
C LEU A 111 -1.32 -10.21 -5.31
N GLU A 112 -0.33 -10.85 -5.93
CA GLU A 112 -0.56 -11.83 -7.00
C GLU A 112 -1.27 -13.09 -6.49
N ASP A 113 -0.86 -13.59 -5.33
CA ASP A 113 -1.53 -14.70 -4.65
C ASP A 113 -2.97 -14.34 -4.31
N SER A 114 -3.21 -13.11 -3.83
CA SER A 114 -4.55 -12.64 -3.51
C SER A 114 -5.46 -12.55 -4.74
N LEU A 115 -4.94 -12.12 -5.89
CA LEU A 115 -5.70 -12.10 -7.14
C LEU A 115 -6.13 -13.51 -7.58
N SER A 116 -5.33 -14.54 -7.31
CA SER A 116 -5.63 -15.92 -7.72
C SER A 116 -6.48 -16.68 -6.71
N THR A 117 -6.32 -16.40 -5.42
CA THR A 117 -6.93 -17.17 -4.32
C THR A 117 -8.09 -16.47 -3.64
N GLY A 118 -8.24 -15.16 -3.82
CA GLY A 118 -9.16 -14.32 -3.05
C GLY A 118 -8.76 -14.15 -1.58
N ARG A 119 -7.59 -14.65 -1.16
CA ARG A 119 -7.12 -14.56 0.23
C ARG A 119 -6.07 -13.48 0.37
N TRP A 120 -6.04 -12.80 1.51
CA TRP A 120 -5.01 -11.82 1.81
C TRP A 120 -4.03 -12.38 2.85
N ASN A 121 -2.80 -12.63 2.41
CA ASN A 121 -1.71 -13.06 3.29
C ASN A 121 -0.79 -11.86 3.52
N GLU A 122 -0.94 -11.17 4.65
CA GLU A 122 -0.10 -10.02 4.99
C GLU A 122 1.37 -10.45 5.05
N PRO A 123 2.25 -9.88 4.21
CA PRO A 123 3.69 -10.11 4.36
C PRO A 123 4.15 -9.63 5.72
N ALA A 124 5.06 -10.37 6.37
CA ALA A 124 5.67 -9.94 7.62
C ALA A 124 6.27 -8.54 7.44
N ALA A 125 5.60 -7.53 8.00
CA ALA A 125 5.97 -6.15 7.77
C ALA A 125 7.32 -5.85 8.44
N THR A 126 8.20 -5.15 7.73
CA THR A 126 9.19 -4.31 8.41
C THR A 126 8.39 -3.30 9.24
N ALA A 127 8.45 -3.44 10.56
CA ALA A 127 7.51 -2.89 11.53
C ALA A 127 6.90 -1.53 11.13
N VAL A 128 5.59 -1.49 10.88
CA VAL A 128 4.88 -0.21 10.95
C VAL A 128 4.87 0.18 12.43
N PRO A 129 5.46 1.32 12.83
CA PRO A 129 5.56 1.63 14.25
C PRO A 129 4.15 1.70 14.89
N ALA A 130 4.01 1.39 16.19
CA ALA A 130 2.71 1.38 16.88
C ALA A 130 2.20 2.80 17.19
N ALA A 131 0.89 3.06 17.16
CA ALA A 131 0.31 4.40 17.44
C ALA A 131 0.89 4.95 18.74
N ARG A 132 1.24 6.25 18.75
CA ARG A 132 1.57 6.90 20.02
C ARG A 132 0.31 6.79 20.86
N LYS A 133 0.39 6.14 22.02
CA LYS A 133 -0.73 6.10 22.96
C LYS A 133 -1.09 7.55 23.31
N ALA A 134 -2.38 7.87 23.25
CA ALA A 134 -2.90 9.18 23.63
C ALA A 134 -2.61 9.47 25.11
#